data_AF-A0AAW4NIB1-F1
#
_entry.id   AF-A0AAW4NIB1-F1
#
_cell.length_a   1.000
_cell.length_b   1.000
_cell.length_c   1.000
_cell.angle_alpha   90.00
_cell.angle_beta   90.00
_cell.angle_gamma   90.00
#
_symmetry.space_group_name_H-M   'P 1'
#
loop_
_entity.id
_entity.type
_entity.pdbx_description
1 polymer ?
#
loop_
_entity_poly.entity_id
_entity_poly.type
_entity_poly.pdbx_seq_one_letter_code
_entity_poly.pdbx_strand_id
1 'polypeptide(L)'
;MEKFERFSEERLTSLRARYRGDDLFRTWTWILCLLEQQLNGLNAVEVWSETEMIRQKLSAIKEHRDNEVEFLYGDLVKRHQSESTAIIILTVLFTQMCDAAPDEEDDAAERNPNRAVCMVLARRLKNKPFFVKLIAAYKSRRYDNEGNKIILPVTDYLNVKSPLELMDEEAKVKVERWVEEIEKLTRGIRGFLNIDWTVYDTIWRNICAEQEISLLLKKEQPRNNKWGFNLKLVANVLGILHVTPYGDGFVLAGSIQAISDAVGVNVRAYIGNHADFGSSNTTLTKEMHAKIKQFILSAIG
;
A
#
# COMPACT_ATOMS: atom_id res chain seq x y z
N MET A 1 -6.59 11.62 -9.59
CA MET A 1 -5.38 10.78 -9.55
C MET A 1 -4.30 11.38 -10.45
N GLU A 2 -3.04 11.41 -10.01
CA GLU A 2 -1.90 11.87 -10.86
C GLU A 2 -1.71 10.92 -12.06
N LYS A 3 -0.98 11.35 -13.09
CA LYS A 3 -0.63 10.48 -14.23
C LYS A 3 0.23 9.31 -13.74
N PHE A 4 0.03 8.11 -14.29
CA PHE A 4 0.86 6.96 -13.92
C PHE A 4 2.26 7.06 -14.53
N GLU A 5 3.27 6.84 -13.71
CA GLU A 5 4.66 6.68 -14.13
C GLU A 5 5.08 5.21 -13.98
N ARG A 6 5.78 4.70 -15.01
CA ARG A 6 6.25 3.31 -15.02
C ARG A 6 7.20 3.07 -13.86
N PHE A 7 7.12 1.88 -13.28
CA PHE A 7 7.98 1.52 -12.15
C PHE A 7 9.42 1.29 -12.60
N SER A 8 10.38 1.64 -11.75
CA SER A 8 11.79 1.28 -11.96
C SER A 8 11.97 -0.24 -11.90
N GLU A 9 13.04 -0.76 -12.52
CA GLU A 9 13.34 -2.20 -12.48
C GLU A 9 13.52 -2.73 -11.05
N GLU A 10 14.11 -1.92 -10.17
CA GLU A 10 14.30 -2.25 -8.77
C GLU A 10 12.95 -2.43 -8.05
N ARG A 11 12.00 -1.51 -8.30
CA ARG A 11 10.63 -1.59 -7.77
C ARG A 11 9.88 -2.79 -8.34
N LEU A 12 9.97 -3.03 -9.64
CA LEU A 12 9.33 -4.18 -10.30
C LEU A 12 9.83 -5.50 -9.74
N THR A 13 11.14 -5.64 -9.54
CA THR A 13 11.77 -6.84 -8.98
C THR A 13 11.29 -7.09 -7.55
N SER A 14 11.27 -6.03 -6.74
CA SER A 14 10.80 -6.05 -5.36
C SER A 14 9.33 -6.49 -5.25
N LEU A 15 8.44 -5.84 -6.01
CA LEU A 15 7.00 -6.14 -5.99
C LEU A 15 6.70 -7.53 -6.57
N ARG A 16 7.40 -7.95 -7.63
CA ARG A 16 7.26 -9.30 -8.19
C ARG A 16 7.61 -10.37 -7.17
N ALA A 17 8.68 -10.17 -6.38
CA ALA A 17 9.06 -11.10 -5.33
C ALA A 17 7.99 -11.25 -4.25
N ARG A 18 7.23 -10.19 -3.97
CA ARG A 18 6.08 -10.19 -3.06
C ARG A 18 4.86 -10.90 -3.65
N TYR A 19 4.51 -10.59 -4.91
CA TYR A 19 3.29 -11.10 -5.53
C TYR A 19 3.38 -12.54 -6.02
N ARG A 20 4.59 -13.05 -6.31
CA ARG A 20 4.76 -14.41 -6.89
C ARG A 20 4.18 -15.55 -6.04
N GLY A 21 3.96 -15.33 -4.74
CA GLY A 21 3.36 -16.30 -3.84
C GLY A 21 1.82 -16.33 -3.86
N ASP A 22 1.18 -15.36 -4.52
CA ASP A 22 -0.28 -15.23 -4.59
C ASP A 22 -0.85 -16.03 -5.78
N ASP A 23 -1.77 -16.94 -5.50
CA ASP A 23 -2.32 -17.87 -6.50
C ASP A 23 -3.16 -17.16 -7.57
N LEU A 24 -3.90 -16.12 -7.17
CA LEU A 24 -4.70 -15.33 -8.09
C LEU A 24 -3.79 -14.46 -8.98
N PHE A 25 -2.71 -13.90 -8.44
CA PHE A 25 -1.69 -13.19 -9.21
C PHE A 25 -1.04 -14.10 -10.25
N ARG A 26 -0.63 -15.31 -9.86
CA ARG A 26 -0.05 -16.31 -10.77
C ARG A 26 -1.02 -16.68 -11.89
N THR A 27 -2.31 -16.79 -11.57
CA THR A 27 -3.38 -17.06 -12.54
C THR A 27 -3.52 -15.92 -13.56
N TRP A 28 -3.46 -14.67 -13.12
CA TRP A 28 -3.54 -13.51 -14.01
C TRP A 28 -2.25 -13.23 -14.80
N THR A 29 -1.08 -13.57 -14.25
CA THR A 29 0.23 -13.16 -14.78
C THR A 29 0.39 -13.44 -16.27
N TRP A 30 0.02 -14.63 -16.76
CA TRP A 30 0.15 -14.96 -18.18
C TRP A 30 -0.74 -14.10 -19.07
N ILE A 31 -2.01 -13.92 -18.68
CA ILE A 31 -2.96 -13.08 -19.43
C ILE A 31 -2.46 -11.64 -19.49
N LEU A 32 -1.97 -11.13 -18.35
CA LEU A 32 -1.46 -9.77 -18.27
C LEU A 32 -0.18 -9.57 -19.09
N CYS A 33 0.74 -10.55 -19.12
CA CYS A 33 1.91 -10.49 -20.00
C CYS A 33 1.54 -10.51 -21.49
N LEU A 34 0.53 -11.28 -21.89
CA LEU A 34 0.03 -11.28 -23.26
C LEU A 34 -0.58 -9.92 -23.62
N LEU A 35 -1.37 -9.34 -22.73
CA LEU A 35 -1.99 -8.04 -22.93
C LEU A 35 -0.97 -6.89 -22.95
N GLU A 36 0.08 -6.97 -22.13
CA GLU A 36 1.20 -6.04 -22.16
C GLU A 36 1.81 -5.99 -23.57
N GLN A 37 2.11 -7.16 -24.15
CA GLN A 37 2.68 -7.27 -25.50
C GLN A 37 1.73 -6.75 -26.58
N GLN A 38 0.42 -7.02 -26.46
CA GLN A 38 -0.57 -6.64 -27.47
C GLN A 38 -0.95 -5.16 -27.42
N LEU A 39 -1.01 -4.58 -26.23
CA LEU A 39 -1.56 -3.24 -26.01
C LEU A 39 -0.48 -2.21 -25.66
N ASN A 40 0.78 -2.63 -25.52
CA ASN A 40 1.86 -1.82 -24.95
C ASN A 40 1.43 -1.17 -23.61
N GLY A 41 0.71 -1.96 -22.80
CA GLY A 41 0.03 -1.52 -21.59
C GLY A 41 0.86 -1.70 -20.32
N LEU A 42 0.19 -1.70 -19.17
CA LEU A 42 0.81 -2.03 -17.88
C LEU A 42 1.27 -3.49 -17.86
N ASN A 43 2.40 -3.73 -17.20
CA ASN A 43 2.83 -5.10 -16.93
C ASN A 43 2.01 -5.71 -15.76
N ALA A 44 2.13 -7.02 -15.58
CA ALA A 44 1.37 -7.74 -14.54
C ALA A 44 1.58 -7.17 -13.13
N VAL A 45 2.81 -6.79 -12.78
CA VAL A 45 3.17 -6.25 -11.46
C VAL A 45 2.55 -4.87 -11.23
N GLU A 46 2.53 -4.02 -12.25
CA GLU A 46 1.92 -2.69 -12.19
C GLU A 46 0.40 -2.77 -12.10
N VAL A 47 -0.24 -3.66 -12.87
CA VAL A 47 -1.68 -3.91 -12.76
C VAL A 47 -2.02 -4.37 -11.35
N TRP A 48 -1.27 -5.33 -10.80
CA TRP A 48 -1.50 -5.81 -9.44
C TRP A 48 -1.29 -4.71 -8.39
N SER A 49 -0.25 -3.91 -8.53
CA SER A 49 0.03 -2.77 -7.65
C SER A 49 -1.07 -1.71 -7.70
N GLU A 50 -1.62 -1.40 -8.88
CA GLU A 50 -2.74 -0.46 -9.01
C GLU A 50 -4.00 -1.02 -8.34
N THR A 51 -4.28 -2.32 -8.48
CA THR A 51 -5.39 -2.93 -7.74
C THR A 51 -5.15 -2.87 -6.23
N GLU A 52 -3.92 -3.08 -5.74
CA GLU A 52 -3.60 -3.01 -4.31
C GLU A 52 -3.81 -1.61 -3.74
N MET A 53 -3.36 -0.58 -4.46
CA MET A 53 -3.63 0.81 -4.09
C MET A 53 -5.14 1.08 -4.02
N ILE A 54 -5.93 0.57 -4.96
CA ILE A 54 -7.39 0.72 -4.93
C ILE A 54 -7.99 0.00 -3.71
N ARG A 55 -7.56 -1.25 -3.43
CA ARG A 55 -8.05 -2.00 -2.27
C ARG A 55 -7.74 -1.30 -0.96
N GLN A 56 -6.54 -0.74 -0.80
CA GLN A 56 -6.16 0.06 0.37
C GLN A 56 -7.04 1.31 0.54
N LYS A 57 -7.40 1.98 -0.56
CA LYS A 57 -8.34 3.12 -0.50
C LYS A 57 -9.73 2.66 -0.10
N LEU A 58 -10.23 1.58 -0.71
CA LEU A 58 -11.56 1.06 -0.41
C LEU A 58 -11.66 0.53 1.02
N SER A 59 -10.64 -0.14 1.54
CA SER A 59 -10.62 -0.67 2.91
C SER A 59 -10.66 0.44 3.97
N ALA A 60 -10.08 1.61 3.67
CA ALA A 60 -10.14 2.79 4.54
C ALA A 60 -11.55 3.43 4.62
N ILE A 61 -12.45 3.11 3.69
CA ILE A 61 -13.82 3.64 3.67
C ILE A 61 -14.71 2.75 4.54
N LYS A 62 -15.25 3.35 5.61
CA LYS A 62 -16.12 2.69 6.60
C LYS A 62 -17.59 2.64 6.15
N GLU A 63 -18.06 3.62 5.39
CA GLU A 63 -19.46 3.74 4.95
C GLU A 63 -19.54 3.99 3.45
N HIS A 64 -20.54 3.38 2.78
CA HIS A 64 -20.82 3.59 1.35
C HIS A 64 -19.62 3.34 0.42
N ARG A 65 -18.77 2.37 0.75
CA ARG A 65 -17.58 1.97 -0.02
C ARG A 65 -17.89 1.68 -1.49
N ASP A 66 -19.06 1.13 -1.76
CA ASP A 66 -19.57 0.81 -3.11
C ASP A 66 -19.80 2.07 -3.96
N ASN A 67 -20.13 3.21 -3.37
CA ASN A 67 -20.26 4.47 -4.11
C ASN A 67 -18.92 4.95 -4.67
N GLU A 68 -17.81 4.77 -3.93
CA GLU A 68 -16.48 5.16 -4.41
C GLU A 68 -16.08 4.37 -5.67
N VAL A 69 -16.54 3.12 -5.77
CA VAL A 69 -16.25 2.22 -6.89
C VAL A 69 -16.81 2.76 -8.21
N GLU A 70 -17.91 3.51 -8.19
CA GLU A 70 -18.50 4.13 -9.39
C GLU A 70 -17.55 5.12 -10.08
N PHE A 71 -16.70 5.80 -9.30
CA PHE A 71 -15.76 6.80 -9.82
C PHE A 71 -14.46 6.20 -10.36
N LEU A 72 -14.09 4.99 -9.91
CA LEU A 72 -12.80 4.36 -10.23
C LEU A 72 -12.53 4.26 -11.73
N TYR A 73 -13.54 3.92 -12.54
CA TYR A 73 -13.35 3.80 -13.98
C TYR A 73 -12.89 5.11 -14.60
N GLY A 74 -13.57 6.22 -14.29
CA GLY A 74 -13.23 7.53 -14.85
C GLY A 74 -11.83 7.98 -14.40
N ASP A 75 -11.49 7.71 -13.14
CA ASP A 75 -10.19 8.06 -12.57
C ASP A 75 -9.04 7.25 -13.15
N LEU A 76 -9.25 5.95 -13.39
CA LEU A 76 -8.26 5.09 -14.04
C LEU A 76 -8.06 5.47 -15.50
N VAL A 77 -9.13 5.78 -16.23
CA VAL A 77 -9.03 6.28 -17.62
C VAL A 77 -8.21 7.56 -17.67
N LYS A 78 -8.44 8.50 -16.75
CA LYS A 78 -7.66 9.75 -16.67
C LYS A 78 -6.19 9.50 -16.31
N ARG A 79 -5.92 8.65 -15.32
CA ARG A 79 -4.55 8.35 -14.84
C ARG A 79 -3.70 7.64 -15.89
N HIS A 80 -4.27 6.66 -16.57
CA HIS A 80 -3.56 5.77 -17.50
C HIS A 80 -3.75 6.16 -18.97
N GLN A 81 -4.61 7.14 -19.26
CA GLN A 81 -4.96 7.58 -20.62
C GLN A 81 -5.40 6.42 -21.54
N SER A 82 -6.01 5.39 -20.96
CA SER A 82 -6.37 4.15 -21.66
C SER A 82 -7.60 3.49 -21.03
N GLU A 83 -8.67 3.34 -21.83
CA GLU A 83 -9.85 2.58 -21.43
C GLU A 83 -9.54 1.10 -21.21
N SER A 84 -8.73 0.51 -22.09
CA SER A 84 -8.36 -0.91 -22.01
C SER A 84 -7.61 -1.19 -20.70
N THR A 85 -6.68 -0.33 -20.30
CA THR A 85 -5.95 -0.45 -19.03
C THR A 85 -6.89 -0.34 -17.84
N ALA A 86 -7.82 0.62 -17.85
CA ALA A 86 -8.82 0.76 -16.80
C ALA A 86 -9.71 -0.50 -16.68
N ILE A 87 -10.15 -1.06 -17.80
CA ILE A 87 -10.93 -2.30 -17.82
C ILE A 87 -10.11 -3.47 -17.25
N ILE A 88 -8.83 -3.60 -17.61
CA ILE A 88 -7.95 -4.66 -17.08
C ILE A 88 -7.83 -4.56 -15.57
N ILE A 89 -7.49 -3.37 -15.04
CA ILE A 89 -7.35 -3.14 -13.59
C ILE A 89 -8.65 -3.48 -12.85
N LEU A 90 -9.79 -2.98 -13.34
CA LEU A 90 -11.09 -3.25 -12.72
C LEU A 90 -11.52 -4.71 -12.83
N THR A 91 -11.11 -5.42 -13.88
CA THR A 91 -11.39 -6.87 -14.04
C THR A 91 -10.60 -7.68 -13.02
N VAL A 92 -9.31 -7.37 -12.84
CA VAL A 92 -8.48 -8.03 -11.81
C VAL A 92 -9.02 -7.71 -10.42
N LEU A 93 -9.37 -6.46 -10.15
CA LEU A 93 -10.02 -6.06 -8.90
C LEU A 93 -11.31 -6.85 -8.67
N PHE A 94 -12.17 -6.95 -9.68
CA PHE A 94 -13.41 -7.72 -9.59
C PHE A 94 -13.15 -9.18 -9.19
N THR A 95 -12.16 -9.86 -9.80
CA THR A 95 -11.83 -11.23 -9.39
C THR A 95 -11.32 -11.33 -7.95
N GLN A 96 -10.53 -10.36 -7.48
CA GLN A 96 -10.07 -10.30 -6.09
C GLN A 96 -11.22 -10.10 -5.10
N MET A 97 -12.27 -9.36 -5.46
CA MET A 97 -13.43 -9.19 -4.59
C MET A 97 -14.29 -10.46 -4.56
N CYS A 98 -14.43 -11.15 -5.70
CA CYS A 98 -15.19 -12.39 -5.81
C CYS A 98 -14.55 -13.54 -5.01
N ASP A 99 -13.21 -13.60 -4.94
CA ASP A 99 -12.45 -14.67 -4.28
C ASP A 99 -12.66 -14.76 -2.75
N ALA A 100 -13.35 -13.78 -2.16
CA ALA A 100 -13.65 -13.72 -0.73
C ALA A 100 -14.72 -14.73 -0.26
N ALA A 101 -15.34 -15.51 -1.16
CA ALA A 101 -16.28 -16.58 -0.80
C ALA A 101 -16.03 -17.85 -1.63
N PRO A 102 -16.21 -19.06 -1.05
CA PRO A 102 -16.04 -20.31 -1.76
C PRO A 102 -17.09 -20.49 -2.86
N ASP A 103 -16.64 -20.82 -4.07
CA ASP A 103 -17.46 -21.01 -5.28
C ASP A 103 -18.39 -22.26 -5.24
N GLU A 104 -18.42 -23.05 -4.16
CA GLU A 104 -19.04 -24.39 -4.13
C GLU A 104 -20.50 -24.45 -3.62
N GLU A 105 -21.10 -23.34 -3.17
CA GLU A 105 -22.50 -23.31 -2.69
C GLU A 105 -23.36 -22.28 -3.45
N ASP A 106 -24.65 -22.59 -3.67
CA ASP A 106 -25.60 -21.77 -4.45
C ASP A 106 -25.80 -20.34 -3.92
N ASP A 107 -25.36 -20.05 -2.69
CA ASP A 107 -25.43 -18.76 -2.01
C ASP A 107 -24.07 -18.06 -1.82
N ALA A 108 -23.00 -18.54 -2.48
CA ALA A 108 -21.65 -17.97 -2.40
C ALA A 108 -21.61 -16.45 -2.63
N ALA A 109 -22.42 -15.96 -3.57
CA ALA A 109 -22.54 -14.53 -3.86
C ALA A 109 -23.20 -13.72 -2.72
N GLU A 110 -24.10 -14.33 -1.94
CA GLU A 110 -24.77 -13.70 -0.80
C GLU A 110 -23.88 -13.65 0.44
N ARG A 111 -23.01 -14.66 0.61
CA ARG A 111 -22.04 -14.74 1.71
C ARG A 111 -20.77 -13.92 1.48
N ASN A 112 -20.53 -13.45 0.26
CA ASN A 112 -19.34 -12.65 -0.05
C ASN A 112 -19.39 -11.29 0.69
N PRO A 113 -18.43 -10.99 1.58
CA PRO A 113 -18.43 -9.73 2.36
C PRO A 113 -18.30 -8.49 1.48
N ASN A 114 -17.79 -8.65 0.26
CA ASN A 114 -17.55 -7.60 -0.73
C ASN A 114 -18.65 -7.53 -1.80
N ARG A 115 -19.80 -8.21 -1.61
CA ARG A 115 -20.91 -8.30 -2.58
C ARG A 115 -21.32 -6.94 -3.17
N ALA A 116 -21.46 -5.90 -2.35
CA ALA A 116 -21.85 -4.57 -2.82
C ALA A 116 -20.84 -4.01 -3.84
N VAL A 117 -19.55 -4.11 -3.54
CA VAL A 117 -18.45 -3.72 -4.44
C VAL A 117 -18.45 -4.57 -5.71
N CYS A 118 -18.62 -5.89 -5.58
CA CYS A 118 -18.73 -6.81 -6.72
C CYS A 118 -19.87 -6.43 -7.66
N MET A 119 -21.05 -6.09 -7.12
CA MET A 119 -22.22 -5.71 -7.91
C MET A 119 -21.99 -4.42 -8.72
N VAL A 120 -21.36 -3.41 -8.12
CA VAL A 120 -21.03 -2.16 -8.80
C VAL A 120 -20.00 -2.39 -9.91
N LEU A 121 -18.93 -3.13 -9.62
CA LEU A 121 -17.92 -3.51 -10.62
C LEU A 121 -18.54 -4.29 -11.78
N ALA A 122 -19.36 -5.31 -11.49
CA ALA A 122 -20.06 -6.10 -12.50
C ALA A 122 -21.00 -5.24 -13.35
N ARG A 123 -21.79 -4.35 -12.73
CA ARG A 123 -22.68 -3.43 -13.44
C ARG A 123 -21.90 -2.49 -14.36
N ARG A 124 -20.73 -2.02 -13.92
CA ARG A 124 -19.87 -1.12 -14.69
C ARG A 124 -19.21 -1.83 -15.87
N LEU A 125 -18.83 -3.09 -15.69
CA LEU A 125 -18.06 -3.86 -16.66
C LEU A 125 -18.91 -4.69 -17.63
N LYS A 126 -20.15 -5.09 -17.26
CA LYS A 126 -20.97 -6.05 -18.03
C LYS A 126 -21.20 -5.68 -19.50
N ASN A 127 -21.24 -4.39 -19.82
CA ASN A 127 -21.49 -3.91 -21.19
C ASN A 127 -20.19 -3.70 -21.99
N LYS A 128 -19.02 -4.03 -21.44
CA LYS A 128 -17.73 -3.90 -22.11
C LYS A 128 -17.32 -5.27 -22.71
N PRO A 129 -17.27 -5.44 -24.04
CA PRO A 129 -16.90 -6.71 -24.67
C PRO A 129 -15.52 -7.23 -24.26
N PHE A 130 -14.60 -6.31 -23.97
CA PHE A 130 -13.26 -6.67 -23.52
C PHE A 130 -13.26 -7.35 -22.15
N PHE A 131 -14.10 -6.91 -21.21
CA PHE A 131 -14.27 -7.57 -19.91
C PHE A 131 -14.72 -9.02 -20.06
N VAL A 132 -15.71 -9.28 -20.91
CA VAL A 132 -16.23 -10.64 -21.16
C VAL A 132 -15.11 -11.56 -21.67
N LYS A 133 -14.28 -11.07 -22.60
CA LYS A 133 -13.12 -11.81 -23.10
C LYS A 133 -12.08 -12.08 -22.01
N LEU A 134 -11.79 -11.09 -21.16
CA LEU A 134 -10.85 -11.23 -20.05
C LEU A 134 -11.31 -12.28 -19.04
N ILE A 135 -12.59 -12.24 -18.63
CA ILE A 135 -13.15 -13.22 -17.70
C ILE A 135 -13.18 -14.62 -18.31
N ALA A 136 -13.50 -14.75 -19.60
CA ALA A 136 -13.43 -16.04 -20.30
C ALA A 136 -11.99 -16.60 -20.32
N ALA A 137 -11.00 -15.76 -20.64
CA ALA A 137 -9.59 -16.14 -20.61
C ALA A 137 -9.14 -16.56 -19.21
N TYR A 138 -9.52 -15.78 -18.18
CA TYR A 138 -9.27 -16.12 -16.77
C TYR A 138 -9.87 -17.48 -16.40
N LYS A 139 -11.15 -17.71 -16.72
CA LYS A 139 -11.83 -18.98 -16.44
C LYS A 139 -11.27 -20.17 -17.22
N SER A 140 -10.66 -19.94 -18.38
CA SER A 140 -10.04 -21.02 -19.16
C SER A 140 -8.74 -21.55 -18.53
N ARG A 141 -8.10 -20.74 -17.67
CA ARG A 141 -6.85 -21.13 -17.01
C ARG A 141 -7.15 -21.93 -15.75
N ARG A 142 -7.21 -23.25 -15.92
CA ARG A 142 -7.46 -24.21 -14.82
C ARG A 142 -6.20 -24.94 -14.35
N TYR A 143 -5.08 -24.75 -15.06
CA TYR A 143 -3.82 -25.41 -14.80
C TYR A 143 -2.66 -24.42 -14.86
N ASP A 144 -1.66 -24.63 -14.01
CA ASP A 144 -0.42 -23.85 -14.01
C ASP A 144 0.51 -24.28 -15.15
N ASN A 145 1.69 -23.67 -15.22
CA ASN A 145 2.66 -23.97 -16.29
C ASN A 145 3.30 -25.36 -16.16
N GLU A 146 3.11 -26.04 -15.03
CA GLU A 146 3.59 -27.39 -14.74
C GLU A 146 2.49 -28.45 -14.97
N GLY A 147 1.27 -28.01 -15.32
CA GLY A 147 0.12 -28.88 -15.56
C GLY A 147 -0.66 -29.25 -14.29
N ASN A 148 -0.36 -28.63 -13.14
CA ASN A 148 -1.13 -28.84 -11.92
C ASN A 148 -2.41 -28.01 -11.93
N LYS A 149 -3.51 -28.55 -11.39
CA LYS A 149 -4.76 -27.80 -11.26
C LYS A 149 -4.53 -26.59 -10.34
N ILE A 150 -4.88 -25.40 -10.82
CA ILE A 150 -4.87 -24.19 -9.99
C ILE A 150 -6.05 -24.27 -9.04
N ILE A 151 -5.77 -24.33 -7.75
CA ILE A 151 -6.75 -24.21 -6.67
C ILE A 151 -6.53 -22.83 -6.06
N LEU A 152 -7.54 -21.97 -6.15
CA LEU A 152 -7.50 -20.65 -5.54
C LEU A 152 -8.02 -20.80 -4.09
N PRO A 153 -7.22 -20.45 -3.08
CA PRO A 153 -7.70 -20.40 -1.71
C PRO A 153 -8.66 -19.21 -1.56
N VAL A 154 -9.77 -19.40 -0.85
CA VAL A 154 -10.70 -18.31 -0.53
C VAL A 154 -9.95 -17.21 0.21
N THR A 155 -9.85 -16.04 -0.41
CA THR A 155 -9.06 -14.91 0.11
C THR A 155 -9.87 -13.61 0.06
N ASP A 156 -10.10 -12.98 1.21
CA ASP A 156 -10.66 -11.64 1.25
C ASP A 156 -9.57 -10.58 1.04
N TYR A 157 -9.42 -10.14 -0.21
CA TYR A 157 -8.43 -9.14 -0.60
C TYR A 157 -8.74 -7.72 -0.08
N LEU A 158 -9.95 -7.43 0.40
CA LEU A 158 -10.27 -6.16 1.08
C LEU A 158 -9.96 -6.20 2.58
N ASN A 159 -9.88 -7.39 3.17
CA ASN A 159 -9.25 -7.58 4.45
C ASN A 159 -7.73 -7.49 4.28
N VAL A 160 -7.26 -6.25 4.05
CA VAL A 160 -5.86 -5.92 3.86
C VAL A 160 -5.13 -6.22 5.16
N LYS A 161 -4.62 -7.45 5.28
CA LYS A 161 -3.57 -7.78 6.23
C LYS A 161 -2.46 -6.76 6.04
N SER A 162 -2.09 -6.07 7.11
CA SER A 162 -0.99 -5.13 7.12
C SER A 162 0.27 -5.80 6.54
N PRO A 163 1.21 -5.03 5.96
CA PRO A 163 2.49 -5.60 5.53
C PRO A 163 3.13 -6.47 6.62
N LEU A 164 2.96 -6.09 7.90
CA LEU A 164 3.41 -6.83 9.07
C LEU A 164 2.73 -8.21 9.22
N GLU A 165 1.43 -8.31 8.95
CA GLU A 165 0.68 -9.58 9.03
C GLU A 165 0.98 -10.53 7.86
N LEU A 166 1.46 -9.99 6.74
CA LEU A 166 1.86 -10.77 5.55
C LEU A 166 3.32 -11.22 5.61
N MET A 167 4.12 -10.70 6.53
CA MET A 167 5.52 -11.06 6.71
C MET A 167 5.68 -12.44 7.35
N ASP A 168 6.74 -13.16 6.96
CA ASP A 168 7.20 -14.32 7.71
C ASP A 168 7.77 -13.91 9.09
N GLU A 169 7.93 -14.88 9.98
CA GLU A 169 8.39 -14.62 11.35
C GLU A 169 9.81 -14.02 11.39
N GLU A 170 10.70 -14.37 10.46
CA GLU A 170 12.04 -13.78 10.40
C GLU A 170 12.00 -12.29 10.03
N ALA A 171 11.12 -11.93 9.10
CA ALA A 171 10.89 -10.58 8.67
C ALA A 171 10.22 -9.74 9.77
N LYS A 172 9.25 -10.31 10.51
CA LYS A 172 8.67 -9.67 11.71
C LYS A 172 9.71 -9.40 12.78
N VAL A 173 10.58 -10.37 13.09
CA VAL A 173 11.68 -10.19 14.06
C VAL A 173 12.62 -9.06 13.62
N LYS A 174 12.89 -8.91 12.32
CA LYS A 174 13.70 -7.78 11.81
C LYS A 174 12.99 -6.44 11.98
N VAL A 175 11.68 -6.39 11.74
CA VAL A 175 10.87 -5.18 11.95
C VAL A 175 10.91 -4.75 13.42
N GLU A 176 10.66 -5.67 14.36
CA GLU A 176 10.69 -5.34 15.79
C GLU A 176 12.07 -4.81 16.22
N ARG A 177 13.17 -5.39 15.73
CA ARG A 177 14.52 -4.86 16.00
C ARG A 177 14.71 -3.42 15.50
N TRP A 178 14.20 -3.08 14.32
CA TRP A 178 14.29 -1.71 13.81
C TRP A 178 13.43 -0.75 14.64
N VAL A 179 12.24 -1.18 15.02
CA VAL A 179 11.33 -0.39 15.86
C VAL A 179 11.97 -0.11 17.23
N GLU A 180 12.51 -1.13 17.90
CA GLU A 180 13.21 -0.98 19.19
C GLU A 180 14.37 0.03 19.13
N GLU A 181 15.16 0.01 18.05
CA GLU A 181 16.27 0.96 17.91
C GLU A 181 15.78 2.39 17.63
N ILE A 182 14.75 2.56 16.79
CA ILE A 182 14.14 3.87 16.54
C ILE A 182 13.54 4.43 17.83
N GLU A 183 12.87 3.61 18.63
CA GLU A 183 12.34 4.01 19.93
C GLU A 183 13.44 4.48 20.89
N LYS A 184 14.57 3.77 20.96
CA LYS A 184 15.72 4.21 21.77
C LYS A 184 16.22 5.58 21.33
N LEU A 185 16.37 5.79 20.02
CA LEU A 185 16.85 7.03 19.44
C LEU A 185 15.86 8.19 19.59
N THR A 186 14.57 7.89 19.67
CA THR A 186 13.49 8.89 19.78
C THR A 186 12.89 8.99 21.19
N ARG A 187 13.44 8.28 22.18
CA ARG A 187 12.88 8.23 23.54
C ARG A 187 12.68 9.60 24.19
N GLY A 188 13.55 10.57 23.88
CA GLY A 188 13.47 11.94 24.40
C GLY A 188 12.18 12.66 24.00
N ILE A 189 11.53 12.28 22.89
CA ILE A 189 10.30 12.93 22.44
C ILE A 189 9.05 12.45 23.17
N ARG A 190 9.15 11.46 24.06
CA ARG A 190 7.99 10.86 24.76
C ARG A 190 7.11 11.88 25.49
N GLY A 191 7.71 12.90 26.11
CA GLY A 191 6.95 13.94 26.81
C GLY A 191 6.19 14.91 25.89
N PHE A 192 6.39 14.82 24.58
CA PHE A 192 5.75 15.66 23.58
C PHE A 192 4.62 14.95 22.84
N LEU A 193 4.49 13.62 22.98
CA LEU A 193 3.45 12.86 22.30
C LEU A 193 2.12 13.02 23.04
N ASN A 194 1.07 13.32 22.28
CA ASN A 194 -0.31 13.31 22.79
C ASN A 194 -0.98 11.93 22.64
N ILE A 195 -0.24 10.94 22.14
CA ILE A 195 -0.68 9.55 21.99
C ILE A 195 0.12 8.65 22.94
N ASP A 196 -0.44 7.49 23.25
CA ASP A 196 0.27 6.48 24.02
C ASP A 196 1.52 5.98 23.27
N TRP A 197 2.54 5.63 24.05
CA TRP A 197 3.80 5.11 23.49
C TRP A 197 3.57 3.84 22.67
N THR A 198 2.64 2.97 23.08
CA THR A 198 2.26 1.77 22.32
C THR A 198 1.65 2.07 20.95
N VAL A 199 0.95 3.21 20.82
CA VAL A 199 0.42 3.69 19.53
C VAL A 199 1.56 4.20 18.66
N TYR A 200 2.53 4.92 19.25
CA TYR A 200 3.75 5.32 18.57
C TYR A 200 4.56 4.11 18.06
N ASP A 201 4.68 3.05 18.85
CA ASP A 201 5.34 1.80 18.45
C ASP A 201 4.60 1.16 17.26
N THR A 202 3.26 1.16 17.30
CA THR A 202 2.42 0.63 16.21
C THR A 202 2.62 1.39 14.90
N ILE A 203 2.73 2.72 14.96
CA ILE A 203 3.05 3.55 13.80
C ILE A 203 4.38 3.12 13.20
N TRP A 204 5.42 2.96 14.02
CA TRP A 204 6.74 2.53 13.55
C TRP A 204 6.75 1.11 13.00
N ARG A 205 6.02 0.17 13.60
CA ARG A 205 5.86 -1.19 13.05
C ARG A 205 5.30 -1.15 11.64
N ASN A 206 4.24 -0.37 11.41
CA ASN A 206 3.63 -0.25 10.09
C ASN A 206 4.57 0.42 9.07
N ILE A 207 5.30 1.46 9.48
CA ILE A 207 6.30 2.14 8.63
C ILE A 207 7.46 1.19 8.28
N CYS A 208 7.98 0.44 9.27
CA CYS A 208 9.09 -0.48 9.09
C CYS A 208 8.72 -1.72 8.28
N ALA A 209 7.46 -2.17 8.35
CA ALA A 209 6.94 -3.25 7.54
C ALA A 209 6.69 -2.83 6.08
N GLU A 210 6.57 -1.53 5.80
CA GLU A 210 6.43 -1.02 4.45
C GLU A 210 7.75 -1.08 3.67
N GLN A 211 7.79 -1.94 2.66
CA GLN A 211 9.03 -2.33 1.99
C GLN A 211 9.82 -1.13 1.43
N GLU A 212 9.17 -0.23 0.69
CA GLU A 212 9.85 0.93 0.09
C GLU A 212 10.43 1.86 1.15
N ILE A 213 9.73 2.04 2.28
CA ILE A 213 10.19 2.89 3.38
C ILE A 213 11.30 2.18 4.17
N SER A 214 11.21 0.85 4.37
CA SER A 214 12.26 0.06 5.02
C SER A 214 13.59 0.10 4.26
N LEU A 215 13.56 0.16 2.92
CA LEU A 215 14.74 0.35 2.10
C LEU A 215 15.38 1.72 2.31
N LEU A 216 14.57 2.77 2.48
CA LEU A 216 15.06 4.10 2.81
C LEU A 216 15.62 4.17 4.23
N LEU A 217 15.00 3.48 5.19
CA LEU A 217 15.43 3.45 6.58
C LEU A 217 16.85 2.92 6.73
N LYS A 218 17.26 1.97 5.87
CA LYS A 218 18.61 1.39 5.83
C LYS A 218 19.68 2.30 5.19
N LYS A 219 19.28 3.36 4.48
CA LYS A 219 20.22 4.30 3.86
C LYS A 219 20.65 5.33 4.89
N GLU A 220 21.83 5.14 5.49
CA GLU A 220 22.38 6.10 6.46
C GLU A 220 22.50 7.49 5.85
N GLN A 221 21.60 8.38 6.26
CA GLN A 221 21.56 9.78 5.82
C GLN A 221 21.19 10.68 7.00
N PRO A 222 21.74 11.90 7.09
CA PRO A 222 22.77 12.49 6.21
C PRO A 222 24.15 11.82 6.37
N ARG A 223 25.14 12.20 5.55
CA ARG A 223 26.54 11.73 5.70
C ARG A 223 27.03 11.96 7.12
N ASN A 224 27.82 11.01 7.64
CA ASN A 224 28.38 11.01 9.01
C ASN A 224 27.33 10.93 10.14
N ASN A 225 26.12 10.48 9.81
CA ASN A 225 25.12 10.15 10.82
C ASN A 225 25.55 8.94 11.66
N LYS A 226 25.35 9.02 12.98
CA LYS A 226 25.74 7.97 13.94
C LYS A 226 24.58 7.05 14.36
N TRP A 227 23.37 7.28 13.84
CA TRP A 227 22.19 6.54 14.25
C TRP A 227 22.11 5.12 13.66
N GLY A 228 22.93 4.78 12.66
CA GLY A 228 22.81 3.48 11.95
C GLY A 228 21.53 3.34 11.11
N PHE A 229 20.69 4.38 11.07
CA PHE A 229 19.44 4.47 10.32
C PHE A 229 19.37 5.79 9.56
N ASN A 230 18.42 5.92 8.66
CA ASN A 230 18.15 7.19 7.99
C ASN A 230 17.53 8.22 8.96
N LEU A 231 18.39 9.07 9.54
CA LEU A 231 17.98 10.16 10.45
C LEU A 231 16.99 11.11 9.76
N LYS A 232 17.17 11.38 8.47
CA LYS A 232 16.24 12.25 7.72
C LYS A 232 14.85 11.63 7.66
N LEU A 233 14.75 10.35 7.34
CA LEU A 233 13.48 9.63 7.31
C LEU A 233 12.79 9.74 8.67
N VAL A 234 13.51 9.46 9.76
CA VAL A 234 12.94 9.53 11.10
C VAL A 234 12.45 10.94 11.41
N ALA A 235 13.26 11.96 11.13
CA ALA A 235 12.87 13.34 11.33
C ALA A 235 11.69 13.78 10.44
N ASN A 236 11.59 13.28 9.20
CA ASN A 236 10.44 13.55 8.33
C ASN A 236 9.16 12.93 8.92
N VAL A 237 9.22 11.72 9.47
CA VAL A 237 8.08 11.09 10.17
C VAL A 237 7.67 11.91 11.41
N LEU A 238 8.63 12.38 12.21
CA LEU A 238 8.35 13.29 13.33
C LEU A 238 7.67 14.59 12.86
N GLY A 239 8.09 15.13 11.72
CA GLY A 239 7.43 16.26 11.07
C GLY A 239 5.97 15.95 10.73
N ILE A 240 5.69 14.78 10.16
CA ILE A 240 4.31 14.36 9.84
C ILE A 240 3.47 14.25 11.11
N LEU A 241 4.01 13.64 12.18
CA LEU A 241 3.33 13.57 13.49
C LEU A 241 3.05 14.98 14.06
N HIS A 242 3.99 15.91 13.90
CA HIS A 242 3.88 17.28 14.39
C HIS A 242 2.78 18.10 13.71
N VAL A 243 2.45 17.78 12.45
CA VAL A 243 1.39 18.46 11.70
C VAL A 243 0.08 17.67 11.63
N THR A 244 0.03 16.45 12.17
CA THR A 244 -1.17 15.60 12.15
C THR A 244 -2.08 15.97 13.33
N PRO A 245 -3.31 16.46 13.10
CA PRO A 245 -4.23 16.83 14.17
C PRO A 245 -4.61 15.63 15.05
N TYR A 246 -4.74 15.87 16.36
CA TYR A 246 -5.21 14.88 17.33
C TYR A 246 -5.77 15.58 18.57
N GLY A 247 -7.05 15.33 18.89
CA GLY A 247 -7.79 16.09 19.91
C GLY A 247 -7.77 17.59 19.62
N ASP A 248 -7.48 18.40 20.64
CA ASP A 248 -7.34 19.87 20.54
C ASP A 248 -5.95 20.33 20.05
N GLY A 249 -5.08 19.39 19.67
CA GLY A 249 -3.71 19.69 19.25
C GLY A 249 -3.23 18.81 18.10
N PHE A 250 -1.98 18.36 18.21
CA PHE A 250 -1.32 17.50 17.21
C PHE A 250 -0.82 16.22 17.86
N VAL A 251 -0.53 15.18 17.07
CA VAL A 251 0.02 13.91 17.58
C VAL A 251 1.34 14.13 18.33
N LEU A 252 2.21 15.03 17.80
CA LEU A 252 3.45 15.45 18.43
C LEU A 252 3.45 16.96 18.70
N ALA A 253 3.36 17.34 19.96
CA ALA A 253 3.31 18.72 20.42
C ALA A 253 4.71 19.33 20.66
N GLY A 254 4.75 20.61 21.05
CA GLY A 254 5.99 21.35 21.28
C GLY A 254 6.55 21.99 20.02
N SER A 255 7.59 22.81 20.19
CA SER A 255 8.24 23.46 19.05
C SER A 255 9.20 22.50 18.34
N ILE A 256 9.41 22.70 17.04
CA ILE A 256 10.41 21.96 16.25
C ILE A 256 11.81 22.01 16.90
N GLN A 257 12.15 23.13 17.54
CA GLN A 257 13.38 23.28 18.31
C GLN A 257 13.43 22.30 19.48
N ALA A 258 12.41 22.31 20.34
CA ALA A 258 12.35 21.45 21.52
C ALA A 258 12.35 19.95 21.14
N ILE A 259 11.64 19.58 20.07
CA ILE A 259 11.64 18.22 19.55
C ILE A 259 13.05 17.84 19.06
N SER A 260 13.71 18.71 18.29
CA SER A 260 15.07 18.44 17.80
C SER A 260 16.08 18.31 18.95
N ASP A 261 15.94 19.12 20.00
CA ASP A 261 16.81 19.05 21.18
C ASP A 261 16.57 17.75 21.97
N ALA A 262 15.31 17.32 22.09
CA ALA A 262 14.93 16.05 22.72
C ALA A 262 15.43 14.81 21.95
N VAL A 263 15.56 14.93 20.62
CA VAL A 263 16.16 13.91 19.75
C VAL A 263 17.70 13.88 19.90
N GLY A 264 18.32 14.93 20.44
CA GLY A 264 19.76 14.99 20.72
C GLY A 264 20.65 15.26 19.50
N VAL A 265 20.05 15.55 18.33
CA VAL A 265 20.77 15.93 17.10
C VAL A 265 19.99 17.01 16.36
N ASN A 266 20.69 17.88 15.61
CA ASN A 266 20.03 18.97 14.87
C ASN A 266 19.31 18.44 13.63
N VAL A 267 18.00 18.24 13.76
CA VAL A 267 17.08 17.73 12.72
C VAL A 267 15.98 18.70 12.35
N ARG A 268 16.05 19.95 12.85
CA ARG A 268 15.00 20.98 12.68
C ARG A 268 14.56 21.16 11.23
N ALA A 269 15.52 21.21 10.31
CA ALA A 269 15.24 21.39 8.89
C ALA A 269 14.47 20.20 8.28
N TYR A 270 14.72 18.98 8.75
CA TYR A 270 14.07 17.77 8.25
C TYR A 270 12.65 17.60 8.84
N ILE A 271 12.45 18.03 10.09
CA ILE A 271 11.13 18.07 10.72
C ILE A 271 10.28 19.15 10.04
N GLY A 272 10.78 20.39 9.95
CA GLY A 272 10.01 21.52 9.42
C GLY A 272 9.72 21.44 7.93
N ASN A 273 10.59 20.81 7.14
CA ASN A 273 10.45 20.68 5.70
C ASN A 273 10.17 19.24 5.26
N HIS A 274 9.44 18.47 6.08
CA HIS A 274 9.14 17.05 5.80
C HIS A 274 8.43 16.81 4.46
N ALA A 275 7.69 17.81 3.96
CA ALA A 275 6.91 17.78 2.71
C ALA A 275 7.56 18.59 1.56
N ASP A 276 8.82 19.02 1.71
CA ASP A 276 9.56 19.74 0.66
C ASP A 276 10.13 18.75 -0.37
N PHE A 277 9.23 18.09 -1.11
CA PHE A 277 9.56 16.97 -2.00
C PHE A 277 10.53 17.36 -3.11
N GLY A 278 11.60 16.57 -3.27
CA GLY A 278 12.67 16.83 -4.25
C GLY A 278 13.81 17.70 -3.70
N SER A 279 13.68 18.21 -2.47
CA SER A 279 14.77 18.89 -1.78
C SER A 279 15.71 17.91 -1.06
N SER A 280 16.80 18.43 -0.51
CA SER A 280 17.69 17.67 0.38
C SER A 280 17.11 17.44 1.78
N ASN A 281 15.96 18.05 2.12
CA ASN A 281 15.37 18.00 3.46
C ASN A 281 14.43 16.81 3.67
N THR A 282 13.94 16.20 2.59
CA THR A 282 13.07 15.02 2.67
C THR A 282 13.63 13.88 1.83
N THR A 283 13.59 12.67 2.39
CA THR A 283 13.89 11.45 1.64
C THR A 283 12.63 10.78 1.08
N LEU A 284 11.46 11.30 1.42
CA LEU A 284 10.17 10.73 1.08
C LEU A 284 9.71 11.25 -0.29
N THR A 285 9.07 10.36 -1.06
CA THR A 285 8.20 10.80 -2.16
C THR A 285 6.85 11.26 -1.60
N LYS A 286 6.06 11.96 -2.43
CA LYS A 286 4.68 12.31 -2.09
C LYS A 286 3.84 11.08 -1.71
N GLU A 287 4.01 9.99 -2.45
CA GLU A 287 3.30 8.73 -2.23
C GLU A 287 3.65 8.11 -0.88
N MET A 288 4.95 8.02 -0.56
CA MET A 288 5.42 7.49 0.74
C MET A 288 4.94 8.37 1.90
N HIS A 289 5.00 9.70 1.75
CA HIS A 289 4.51 10.63 2.75
C HIS A 289 3.00 10.46 3.00
N ALA A 290 2.19 10.32 1.94
CA ALA A 290 0.76 10.05 2.08
C ALA A 290 0.50 8.72 2.78
N LYS A 291 1.29 7.69 2.48
CA LYS A 291 1.19 6.36 3.09
C LYS A 291 1.55 6.37 4.58
N ILE A 292 2.63 7.06 4.97
CA ILE A 292 2.99 7.27 6.38
C ILE A 292 1.87 8.00 7.12
N LYS A 293 1.31 9.06 6.52
CA LYS A 293 0.18 9.79 7.10
C LYS A 293 -1.02 8.87 7.32
N GLN A 294 -1.32 7.97 6.39
CA GLN A 294 -2.36 6.97 6.57
C GLN A 294 -2.05 6.00 7.73
N PHE A 295 -0.81 5.50 7.85
CA PHE A 295 -0.43 4.65 8.97
C PHE A 295 -0.60 5.35 10.33
N ILE A 296 -0.27 6.65 10.40
CA ILE A 296 -0.49 7.46 11.60
C ILE A 296 -1.98 7.56 11.91
N LEU A 297 -2.80 7.95 10.93
CA LEU A 297 -4.24 8.12 11.10
C LEU A 297 -4.94 6.82 11.50
N SER A 298 -4.52 5.69 10.93
CA SER A 298 -5.08 4.37 11.27
C SER A 298 -4.67 3.88 12.65
N ALA A 299 -3.55 4.35 13.20
CA ALA A 299 -3.08 3.94 14.53
C ALA A 299 -3.71 4.77 15.66
N ILE A 300 -4.09 6.03 15.39
CA ILE A 300 -4.64 6.95 16.39
C ILE A 300 -6.18 7.03 16.38
N GLY A 301 -6.84 6.49 15.35
CA GLY A 301 -8.29 6.50 15.18
C GLY A 301 -8.94 5.18 15.58
#